data_AF-A0A845B851-F1
#
_entry.id   AF-A0A845B851-F1
#
_cell.length_a   1.000
_cell.length_b   1.000
_cell.length_c   1.000
_cell.angle_alpha   90.00
_cell.angle_beta   90.00
_cell.angle_gamma   90.00
#
_symmetry.space_group_name_H-M   'P 1'
#
loop_
_entity.id
_entity.type
_entity.pdbx_description
1 polymer ?
#
loop_
_entity_poly.entity_id
_entity_poly.type
_entity_poly.pdbx_seq_one_letter_code
_entity_poly.pdbx_strand_id
1 'polypeptide(L)'
;MTEADQAALAYLARRDVSMQWRGFLRALLETLGARVDEASRSVLLRSVGAQMAAGMPLQPASTLAELEGRMNDALGAIGWGYVGVALDETDRSLRLTHHAAPAVGATGDEAGRWIAMVLEGLHGAWLGAQQGGGEGGASLRAVRCDPGLVVLRYGS
;
A
#
# COMPACT_ATOMS: atom_id res chain seq x y z
N MET A 1 -8.47 -14.51 -10.05
CA MET A 1 -7.69 -13.58 -10.88
C MET A 1 -6.97 -14.40 -11.93
N THR A 2 -7.13 -14.07 -13.21
CA THR A 2 -6.46 -14.79 -14.30
C THR A 2 -5.00 -14.33 -14.44
N GLU A 3 -4.18 -15.10 -15.16
CA GLU A 3 -2.80 -14.71 -15.49
C GLU A 3 -2.76 -13.40 -16.32
N ALA A 4 -3.74 -13.22 -17.22
CA ALA A 4 -3.89 -12.01 -18.01
C ALA A 4 -4.18 -10.77 -17.15
N ASP A 5 -5.04 -10.90 -16.13
CA ASP A 5 -5.35 -9.80 -15.20
C ASP A 5 -4.10 -9.38 -14.42
N GLN A 6 -3.31 -10.36 -13.96
CA GLN A 6 -2.08 -10.09 -13.22
C GLN A 6 -1.02 -9.39 -14.09
N ALA A 7 -0.86 -9.83 -15.34
CA ALA A 7 0.04 -9.17 -16.28
C ALA A 7 -0.39 -7.73 -16.57
N ALA A 8 -1.71 -7.47 -16.71
CA ALA A 8 -2.24 -6.12 -16.90
C ALA A 8 -1.96 -5.22 -15.68
N LEU A 9 -2.17 -5.71 -14.46
CA LEU A 9 -1.86 -4.97 -13.23
C LEU A 9 -0.37 -4.64 -13.10
N ALA A 10 0.50 -5.61 -13.39
CA ALA A 10 1.94 -5.41 -13.39
C ALA A 10 2.38 -4.37 -14.43
N TYR A 11 1.72 -4.35 -15.61
CA TYR A 11 1.96 -3.35 -16.64
C TYR A 11 1.57 -1.94 -16.18
N LEU A 12 0.38 -1.77 -15.60
CA LEU A 12 -0.11 -0.48 -15.07
C LEU A 12 0.81 0.08 -13.98
N ALA A 13 1.11 -0.73 -12.96
CA ALA A 13 2.00 -0.38 -11.85
C ALA A 13 3.37 0.15 -12.31
N ARG A 14 3.90 -0.39 -13.41
CA ARG A 14 5.18 0.04 -14.00
C ARG A 14 5.07 1.29 -14.86
N ARG A 15 3.91 1.56 -15.47
CA ARG A 15 3.69 2.66 -16.40
C ARG A 15 3.39 3.97 -15.67
N ASP A 16 2.71 3.89 -14.54
CA ASP A 16 2.19 5.06 -13.86
C ASP A 16 3.26 5.84 -13.07
N VAL A 17 4.48 5.27 -12.93
CA VAL A 17 5.64 6.02 -12.49
C VAL A 17 6.23 6.82 -13.65
N SER A 18 6.11 8.15 -13.60
CA SER A 18 6.68 9.02 -14.63
C SER A 18 8.18 8.76 -14.85
N MET A 19 8.64 8.89 -16.11
CA MET A 19 10.03 8.58 -16.48
C MET A 19 11.06 9.42 -15.73
N GLN A 20 10.73 10.68 -15.41
CA GLN A 20 11.62 11.59 -14.67
C GLN A 20 11.92 11.06 -13.25
N TRP A 21 10.90 10.50 -12.58
CA TRP A 21 11.02 10.02 -11.21
C TRP A 21 11.54 8.58 -11.11
N ARG A 22 11.42 7.77 -12.17
CA ARG A 22 11.78 6.34 -12.15
C ARG A 22 13.25 6.09 -11.83
N GLY A 23 14.16 6.86 -12.42
CA GLY A 23 15.60 6.74 -12.17
C GLY A 23 15.96 7.18 -10.76
N PHE A 24 15.41 8.31 -10.32
CA PHE A 24 15.62 8.86 -8.99
C PHE A 24 15.15 7.89 -7.88
N LEU A 25 13.91 7.38 -7.98
CA LEU A 25 13.35 6.49 -6.96
C LEU A 25 14.15 5.20 -6.82
N ARG A 26 14.61 4.62 -7.94
CA ARG A 26 15.48 3.43 -7.91
C ARG A 26 16.81 3.73 -7.21
N ALA A 27 17.48 4.83 -7.57
CA ALA A 27 18.74 5.21 -6.92
C ALA A 27 18.55 5.50 -5.42
N LEU A 28 17.43 6.11 -5.03
CA LEU A 28 17.06 6.35 -3.63
C LEU A 28 16.88 5.03 -2.87
N LEU A 29 16.11 4.08 -3.42
CA LEU A 29 15.87 2.77 -2.80
C LEU A 29 17.16 1.96 -2.65
N GLU A 30 18.02 1.96 -3.67
CA GLU A 30 19.33 1.30 -3.63
C GLU A 30 20.25 1.93 -2.58
N THR A 31 20.27 3.26 -2.51
CA THR A 31 21.04 3.99 -1.49
C THR A 31 20.55 3.67 -0.09
N LEU A 32 19.23 3.66 0.13
CA LEU A 32 18.64 3.25 1.41
C LEU A 32 19.03 1.81 1.76
N GLY A 33 18.96 0.88 0.79
CA GLY A 33 19.36 -0.51 1.02
C GLY A 33 20.84 -0.71 1.34
N ALA A 34 21.72 0.16 0.83
CA ALA A 34 23.15 0.10 1.12
C ALA A 34 23.56 0.79 2.44
N ARG A 35 22.70 1.64 3.01
CA ARG A 35 23.05 2.52 4.14
C ARG A 35 22.21 2.32 5.38
N VAL A 36 21.02 1.73 5.25
CA VAL A 36 20.02 1.58 6.31
C VAL A 36 19.70 0.10 6.44
N ASP A 37 19.70 -0.41 7.67
CA ASP A 37 19.31 -1.78 7.94
C ASP A 37 17.84 -2.04 7.57
N GLU A 38 17.49 -3.30 7.37
CA GLU A 38 16.16 -3.69 6.87
C GLU A 38 15.02 -3.25 7.80
N ALA A 39 15.21 -3.32 9.12
CA ALA A 39 14.18 -2.95 10.08
C ALA A 39 13.92 -1.44 10.02
N SER A 40 14.98 -0.64 10.07
CA SER A 40 14.89 0.83 9.95
C SER A 40 14.31 1.27 8.60
N ARG A 41 14.69 0.60 7.50
CA ARG A 41 14.13 0.89 6.17
C ARG A 41 12.62 0.59 6.12
N SER A 42 12.19 -0.51 6.72
CA SER A 42 10.78 -0.89 6.76
C SER A 42 9.95 0.10 7.59
N VAL A 43 10.50 0.59 8.71
CA VAL A 43 9.88 1.67 9.50
C VAL A 43 9.77 2.95 8.67
N LEU A 44 10.86 3.36 8.02
CA LEU A 44 10.89 4.55 7.17
C LEU A 44 9.81 4.51 6.07
N LEU A 45 9.70 3.40 5.33
CA LEU A 45 8.72 3.27 4.26
C LEU A 45 7.27 3.30 4.77
N ARG A 46 7.00 2.68 5.94
CA ARG A 46 5.69 2.82 6.60
C ARG A 46 5.41 4.26 7.02
N SER A 47 6.40 4.97 7.55
CA SER A 47 6.26 6.39 7.89
C SER A 47 5.97 7.25 6.67
N VAL A 48 6.58 6.96 5.51
CA VAL A 48 6.23 7.62 4.24
C VAL A 48 4.76 7.40 3.90
N GLY A 49 4.26 6.16 3.98
CA GLY A 49 2.85 5.85 3.77
C GLY A 49 1.91 6.60 4.72
N ALA A 50 2.24 6.62 6.01
CA ALA A 50 1.45 7.36 7.00
C ALA A 50 1.45 8.88 6.75
N GLN A 51 2.59 9.43 6.32
CA GLN A 51 2.68 10.85 5.95
C GLN A 51 1.84 11.17 4.70
N MET A 52 1.79 10.24 3.73
CA MET A 52 0.89 10.37 2.59
C MET A 52 -0.57 10.38 3.05
N ALA A 53 -0.98 9.46 3.93
CA ALA A 53 -2.33 9.40 4.49
C ALA A 53 -2.74 10.72 5.15
N ALA A 54 -1.83 11.35 5.90
CA ALA A 54 -2.06 12.64 6.53
C ALA A 54 -2.27 13.79 5.51
N GLY A 55 -1.69 13.69 4.32
CA GLY A 55 -1.90 14.64 3.21
C GLY A 55 -3.23 14.44 2.45
N MET A 56 -3.88 13.28 2.61
CA MET A 56 -5.18 12.94 2.02
C MET A 56 -6.08 12.30 3.09
N PRO A 57 -6.52 13.07 4.10
CA PRO A 57 -7.31 12.54 5.20
C PRO A 57 -8.71 12.09 4.71
N LEU A 58 -9.15 10.93 5.18
CA LEU A 58 -10.49 10.43 4.88
C LEU A 58 -11.49 10.89 5.94
N GLN A 59 -12.69 11.25 5.51
CA GLN A 59 -13.80 11.50 6.44
C GLN A 59 -14.21 10.19 7.15
N PRO A 60 -14.79 10.25 8.37
CA PRO A 60 -15.24 9.06 9.10
C PRO A 60 -16.35 8.29 8.36
N ALA A 61 -16.12 7.03 8.02
CA ALA A 61 -17.06 6.17 7.30
C ALA A 61 -17.91 5.34 8.27
N SER A 62 -19.18 5.11 7.91
CA SER A 62 -20.11 4.29 8.71
C SER A 62 -20.19 2.84 8.26
N THR A 63 -19.69 2.54 7.05
CA THR A 63 -19.65 1.17 6.50
C THR A 63 -18.32 0.89 5.81
N LEU A 64 -17.97 -0.40 5.63
CA LEU A 64 -16.79 -0.78 4.86
C LEU A 64 -16.89 -0.34 3.39
N ALA A 65 -18.09 -0.34 2.80
CA ALA A 65 -18.29 0.13 1.43
C ALA A 65 -18.04 1.64 1.29
N GLU A 66 -18.48 2.46 2.25
CA GLU A 66 -18.16 3.89 2.27
C GLU A 66 -16.67 4.14 2.46
N LEU A 67 -16.02 3.37 3.33
CA LEU A 67 -14.59 3.46 3.56
C LEU A 67 -13.81 3.12 2.29
N GLU A 68 -14.13 2.00 1.64
CA GLU A 68 -13.55 1.59 0.37
C GLU A 68 -13.71 2.67 -0.71
N GLY A 69 -14.91 3.24 -0.85
CA GLY A 69 -15.17 4.33 -1.79
C GLY A 69 -14.26 5.54 -1.55
N ARG A 70 -14.14 5.99 -0.30
CA ARG A 70 -13.29 7.15 0.06
C ARG A 70 -11.81 6.88 -0.13
N MET A 71 -11.36 5.66 0.18
CA MET A 71 -9.99 5.24 -0.11
C MET A 71 -9.72 5.29 -1.61
N ASN A 72 -10.64 4.78 -2.43
CA ASN A 72 -10.51 4.78 -3.88
C ASN A 72 -10.56 6.18 -4.50
N ASP A 73 -11.39 7.09 -3.97
CA ASP A 73 -11.39 8.50 -4.39
C ASP A 73 -10.03 9.16 -4.12
N ALA A 74 -9.46 8.95 -2.92
CA ALA A 74 -8.17 9.51 -2.54
C ALA A 74 -7.01 8.93 -3.38
N LEU A 75 -6.98 7.61 -3.57
CA LEU A 75 -5.98 6.94 -4.41
C LEU A 75 -6.09 7.36 -5.87
N GLY A 76 -7.32 7.45 -6.40
CA GLY A 76 -7.60 7.85 -7.77
C GLY A 76 -7.11 9.26 -8.07
N ALA A 77 -7.28 10.20 -7.13
CA ALA A 77 -6.82 11.58 -7.27
C ALA A 77 -5.30 11.74 -7.49
N ILE A 78 -4.51 10.76 -7.05
CA ILE A 78 -3.05 10.76 -7.21
C ILE A 78 -2.52 9.68 -8.15
N GLY A 79 -3.40 8.87 -8.76
CA GLY A 79 -3.02 7.78 -9.64
C GLY A 79 -2.32 6.62 -8.91
N TRP A 80 -2.74 6.31 -7.68
CA TRP A 80 -2.16 5.24 -6.85
C TRP A 80 -2.98 3.94 -6.88
N GLY A 81 -3.64 3.66 -8.00
CA GLY A 81 -4.43 2.45 -8.17
C GLY A 81 -5.74 2.48 -7.37
N TYR A 82 -6.19 1.29 -6.93
CA TYR A 82 -7.44 1.12 -6.20
C TYR A 82 -7.35 -0.04 -5.19
N VAL A 83 -8.27 -0.09 -4.24
CA VAL A 83 -8.31 -1.08 -3.17
C VAL A 83 -9.71 -1.66 -2.99
N GLY A 84 -9.78 -2.97 -2.76
CA GLY A 84 -10.96 -3.65 -2.22
C GLY A 84 -10.78 -3.92 -0.73
N VAL A 85 -11.85 -3.76 0.05
CA VAL A 85 -11.90 -3.94 1.50
C VAL A 85 -12.94 -5.01 1.82
N ALA A 86 -12.48 -6.14 2.38
CA ALA A 86 -13.34 -7.24 2.80
C ALA A 86 -13.15 -7.54 4.28
N LEU A 87 -14.23 -7.91 4.96
CA LEU A 87 -14.15 -8.54 6.28
C LEU A 87 -13.98 -10.05 6.08
N ASP A 88 -12.96 -10.60 6.71
CA ASP A 88 -12.77 -12.05 6.81
C ASP A 88 -13.45 -12.51 8.12
N GLU A 89 -14.64 -13.12 7.98
CA GLU A 89 -15.45 -13.51 9.14
C GLU A 89 -14.80 -14.60 9.99
N THR A 90 -13.89 -15.39 9.41
CA THR A 90 -13.27 -16.54 10.07
C THR A 90 -12.26 -16.10 11.13
N ASP A 91 -11.42 -15.12 10.80
CA ASP A 91 -10.38 -14.59 11.69
C ASP A 91 -10.73 -13.20 12.25
N ARG A 92 -11.91 -12.67 11.92
CA ARG A 92 -12.37 -11.33 12.30
C ARG A 92 -11.36 -10.25 11.90
N SER A 93 -10.67 -10.44 10.77
CA SER A 93 -9.70 -9.48 10.24
C SER A 93 -10.26 -8.71 9.04
N LEU A 94 -9.70 -7.53 8.75
CA LEU A 94 -9.95 -6.88 7.47
C LEU A 94 -8.87 -7.27 6.48
N ARG A 95 -9.29 -7.63 5.27
CA ARG A 95 -8.44 -7.89 4.11
C ARG A 95 -8.53 -6.71 3.16
N LEU A 96 -7.39 -6.08 2.89
CA LEU A 96 -7.25 -5.05 1.88
C LEU A 96 -6.53 -5.65 0.67
N THR A 97 -7.12 -5.53 -0.51
CA THR A 97 -6.50 -5.97 -1.77
C THR A 97 -6.26 -4.75 -2.63
N HIS A 98 -5.01 -4.32 -2.70
CA HIS A 98 -4.60 -3.12 -3.41
C HIS A 98 -4.01 -3.47 -4.77
N HIS A 99 -4.50 -2.80 -5.81
CA HIS A 99 -4.22 -3.05 -7.22
C HIS A 99 -3.52 -1.86 -7.86
N ALA A 100 -2.57 -2.13 -8.74
CA ALA A 100 -1.90 -1.14 -9.58
C ALA A 100 -1.18 0.00 -8.81
N ALA A 101 -0.66 -0.29 -7.60
CA ALA A 101 0.23 0.65 -6.90
C ALA A 101 1.45 0.98 -7.79
N PRO A 102 1.82 2.27 -7.94
CA PRO A 102 2.99 2.65 -8.72
C PRO A 102 4.26 2.18 -8.01
N ALA A 103 5.03 1.31 -8.68
CA ALA A 103 6.26 0.75 -8.11
C ALA A 103 7.39 0.71 -9.13
N VAL A 104 8.61 0.92 -8.65
CA VAL A 104 9.85 0.74 -9.42
C VAL A 104 10.66 -0.39 -8.81
N GLY A 105 11.25 -1.23 -9.65
CA GLY A 105 12.24 -2.21 -9.19
C GLY A 105 13.56 -1.54 -8.80
N ALA A 106 14.25 -2.13 -7.85
CA ALA A 106 15.60 -1.78 -7.39
C ALA A 106 16.47 -3.03 -7.31
N THR A 107 17.79 -2.87 -7.20
CA THR A 107 18.70 -4.01 -7.02
C THR A 107 18.33 -4.83 -5.77
N GLY A 108 18.05 -6.12 -5.92
CA GLY A 108 17.60 -6.99 -4.82
C GLY A 108 16.11 -6.87 -4.48
N ASP A 109 15.36 -6.05 -5.22
CA ASP A 109 13.90 -5.96 -5.20
C ASP A 109 13.38 -5.59 -6.60
N GLU A 110 13.62 -6.46 -7.57
CA GLU A 110 13.30 -6.23 -8.99
C GLU A 110 11.79 -6.11 -9.22
N ALA A 111 10.99 -6.72 -8.34
CA ALA A 111 9.55 -6.69 -8.36
C ALA A 111 8.94 -5.44 -7.69
N GLY A 112 9.74 -4.61 -7.01
CA GLY A 112 9.27 -3.40 -6.34
C GLY A 112 8.42 -3.66 -5.10
N ARG A 113 8.71 -4.73 -4.36
CA ARG A 113 8.00 -5.16 -3.14
C ARG A 113 8.11 -4.17 -1.98
N TRP A 114 9.07 -3.24 -2.00
CA TRP A 114 9.14 -2.12 -1.05
C TRP A 114 7.82 -1.35 -0.93
N ILE A 115 7.01 -1.32 -2.00
CA ILE A 115 5.71 -0.64 -2.03
C ILE A 115 4.75 -1.17 -0.95
N ALA A 116 4.87 -2.45 -0.58
CA ALA A 116 4.04 -3.06 0.45
C ALA A 116 4.16 -2.33 1.79
N MET A 117 5.38 -1.89 2.17
CA MET A 117 5.61 -1.17 3.42
C MET A 117 4.99 0.23 3.40
N VAL A 118 5.01 0.90 2.23
CA VAL A 118 4.32 2.19 2.06
C VAL A 118 2.81 2.00 2.17
N LEU A 119 2.25 0.97 1.54
CA LEU A 119 0.82 0.67 1.63
C LEU A 119 0.37 0.26 3.03
N GLU A 120 1.21 -0.47 3.79
CA GLU A 120 0.97 -0.76 5.21
C GLU A 120 0.79 0.53 6.02
N GLY A 121 1.68 1.50 5.81
CA GLY A 121 1.62 2.80 6.49
C GLY A 121 0.42 3.64 6.06
N LEU A 122 0.16 3.71 4.75
CA LEU A 122 -0.92 4.50 4.17
C LEU A 122 -2.29 4.01 4.65
N HIS A 123 -2.61 2.75 4.36
CA HIS A 123 -3.90 2.17 4.72
C HIS A 123 -4.03 1.99 6.23
N GLY A 124 -2.94 1.67 6.93
CA GLY A 124 -2.93 1.56 8.39
C GLY A 124 -3.28 2.88 9.07
N ALA A 125 -2.77 4.01 8.57
CA ALA A 125 -3.09 5.33 9.11
C ALA A 125 -4.56 5.71 8.84
N TRP A 126 -5.08 5.42 7.64
CA TRP A 126 -6.50 5.65 7.33
C TRP A 126 -7.45 4.82 8.18
N LEU A 127 -7.15 3.53 8.36
CA LEU A 127 -7.91 2.64 9.24
C LEU A 127 -7.84 3.11 10.69
N GLY A 128 -6.65 3.47 11.17
CA GLY A 128 -6.44 3.97 12.53
C GLY A 128 -7.20 5.26 12.87
N ALA A 129 -7.51 6.06 11.85
CA ALA A 129 -8.30 7.28 11.99
C ALA A 129 -9.82 7.04 11.97
N GLN A 130 -10.29 5.84 11.59
CA GLN A 130 -11.71 5.49 11.68
C GLN A 130 -12.10 5.18 13.13
N GLN A 131 -13.41 5.26 13.42
CA GLN A 131 -13.93 4.92 14.74
C GLN A 131 -13.57 3.47 15.10
N GLY A 132 -12.95 3.26 16.26
CA GLY A 132 -12.49 1.94 16.72
C GLY A 132 -11.19 1.43 16.09
N GLY A 133 -10.61 2.11 15.09
CA GLY A 133 -9.40 1.66 14.39
C GLY A 133 -8.08 1.87 15.15
N GLY A 134 -8.10 2.61 16.26
CA GLY A 134 -6.93 2.80 17.14
C GLY A 134 -6.89 1.83 18.32
N GLU A 135 -7.96 1.07 18.56
CA GLU A 135 -8.13 0.28 19.78
C GLU A 135 -7.48 -1.10 19.61
N GLY A 136 -6.63 -1.52 20.56
CA GLY A 136 -6.08 -2.88 20.61
C GLY A 136 -4.75 -3.13 19.90
N GLY A 137 -4.09 -2.10 19.36
CA GLY A 137 -2.73 -2.22 18.79
C GLY A 137 -2.65 -3.05 17.51
N ALA A 138 -3.78 -3.29 16.84
CA ALA A 138 -3.83 -3.98 15.56
C ALA A 138 -3.02 -3.20 14.50
N SER A 139 -2.23 -3.93 13.72
CA SER A 139 -1.40 -3.33 12.67
C SER A 139 -1.73 -3.96 11.32
N LEU A 140 -1.76 -3.14 10.27
CA LEU A 140 -1.91 -3.61 8.91
C LEU A 140 -0.58 -4.18 8.42
N ARG A 141 -0.58 -5.42 7.92
CA ARG A 141 0.61 -6.09 7.37
C ARG A 141 0.33 -6.72 6.02
N ALA A 142 1.26 -6.61 5.09
CA ALA A 142 1.21 -7.30 3.82
C ALA A 142 1.42 -8.81 4.04
N VAL A 143 0.48 -9.60 3.55
CA VAL A 143 0.54 -11.07 3.57
C VAL A 143 0.92 -11.64 2.20
N ARG A 144 0.77 -10.83 1.15
CA ARG A 144 1.17 -11.16 -0.22
C ARG A 144 1.55 -9.90 -0.97
N CYS A 145 2.64 -9.96 -1.73
CA CYS A 145 3.10 -8.86 -2.58
C CYS A 145 3.58 -9.41 -3.92
N ASP A 146 2.75 -9.24 -4.94
CA ASP A 146 3.04 -9.55 -6.33
C ASP A 146 3.15 -8.25 -7.15
N PRO A 147 3.78 -8.27 -8.33
CA PRO A 147 3.78 -7.11 -9.22
C PRO A 147 2.37 -6.59 -9.50
N GLY A 148 2.09 -5.36 -9.08
CA GLY A 148 0.79 -4.70 -9.25
C GLY A 148 -0.33 -5.20 -8.33
N LEU A 149 -0.05 -6.07 -7.35
CA LEU A 149 -1.03 -6.55 -6.38
C LEU A 149 -0.42 -6.71 -4.99
N VAL A 150 -0.99 -6.03 -3.99
CA VAL A 150 -0.62 -6.19 -2.58
C VAL A 150 -1.86 -6.58 -1.77
N VAL A 151 -1.78 -7.69 -1.04
CA VAL A 151 -2.81 -8.11 -0.10
C VAL A 151 -2.32 -7.82 1.31
N LEU A 152 -3.10 -7.04 2.04
CA LEU A 152 -2.82 -6.68 3.43
C LEU A 152 -3.91 -7.25 4.34
N ARG A 153 -3.52 -7.55 5.58
CA ARG A 153 -4.40 -8.01 6.65
C ARG A 153 -4.29 -7.07 7.84
N TYR A 154 -5.44 -6.68 8.38
CA TYR A 154 -5.59 -5.83 9.56
C TYR A 154 -6.24 -6.65 10.68
N GLY A 155 -5.48 -6.92 11.74
CA GLY A 155 -5.88 -7.83 12.82
C GLY A 155 -4.71 -8.74 13.22
N SER A 156 -4.85 -9.43 14.36
CA SER A 156 -3.86 -10.38 14.89
C SER A 156 -3.75 -11.63 14.03
#